data_AF-A0AAW1VI70-F1
#
_entry.id   AF-A0AAW1VI70-F1
#
_cell.length_a   1.000
_cell.length_b   1.000
_cell.length_c   1.000
_cell.angle_alpha   90.00
_cell.angle_beta   90.00
_cell.angle_gamma   90.00
#
_symmetry.space_group_name_H-M   'P 1'
#
loop_
_entity.id
_entity.type
_entity.pdbx_description
1 polymer ?
#
loop_
_entity_poly.entity_id
_entity_poly.type
_entity_poly.pdbx_seq_one_letter_code
_entity_poly.pdbx_strand_id
1 'polypeptide(L)'
;MKIFAAIVLVIGISLSQTLQGDEVDQAFRAELDKHHQECLQVSKLDPQVLEKAKLGEIDENNTALKEHIFCTCEKYGMVKDNKIQTEAIRKFAEKQNRGHFFNEVFEKCNSVNDDVKVYLIKLAKCAYQHAPKGTIII
;
A
#
# COMPACT_ATOMS: atom_id res chain seq x y z
N MET A 1 46.68 27.53 -32.73
CA MET A 1 46.62 26.09 -32.37
C MET A 1 45.63 25.93 -31.21
N LYS A 2 44.83 24.87 -31.26
CA LYS A 2 43.76 24.45 -30.33
C LYS A 2 44.30 24.34 -28.87
N ILE A 3 43.54 24.49 -27.80
CA ILE A 3 42.67 23.43 -27.23
C ILE A 3 41.83 24.03 -26.08
N PHE A 4 40.53 23.69 -26.08
CA PHE A 4 39.59 23.81 -24.95
C PHE A 4 39.93 22.82 -23.83
N ALA A 5 39.85 23.24 -22.57
CA ALA A 5 39.59 22.33 -21.46
C ALA A 5 38.88 23.08 -20.32
N ALA A 6 37.58 22.81 -20.19
CA ALA A 6 36.72 23.27 -19.12
C ALA A 6 36.95 22.43 -17.86
N ILE A 7 37.07 23.06 -16.68
CA ILE A 7 36.86 22.39 -15.38
C ILE A 7 36.08 23.34 -14.44
N VAL A 8 34.76 23.23 -14.58
CA VAL A 8 33.68 23.18 -13.58
C VAL A 8 33.99 23.60 -12.12
N LEU A 9 33.41 24.76 -11.78
CA LEU A 9 32.66 25.12 -10.56
C LEU A 9 32.85 24.27 -9.29
N VAL A 10 33.61 24.84 -8.35
CA VAL A 10 33.54 24.56 -6.91
C VAL A 10 32.50 25.50 -6.30
N ILE A 11 31.32 24.98 -5.93
CA ILE A 11 30.49 25.60 -4.88
C ILE A 11 30.13 24.48 -3.92
N GLY A 12 30.74 24.54 -2.74
CA GLY A 12 30.38 23.71 -1.61
C GLY A 12 29.01 24.13 -1.08
N ILE A 13 28.09 23.17 -1.03
CA ILE A 13 27.00 23.15 -0.06
C ILE A 13 27.00 21.74 0.55
N SER A 14 27.07 21.76 1.87
CA SER A 14 27.03 20.72 2.88
C SER A 14 26.51 19.34 2.45
N LEU A 15 27.25 18.33 2.87
CA LEU A 15 26.78 16.96 3.09
C LEU A 15 25.46 16.94 3.89
N SER A 16 24.34 16.73 3.21
CA SER A 16 23.26 15.89 3.72
C SER A 16 23.10 14.74 2.74
N GLN A 17 23.74 13.62 3.09
CA GLN A 17 23.52 12.35 2.42
C GLN A 17 22.03 11.98 2.54
N THR A 18 21.36 11.76 1.41
CA THR A 18 20.26 10.79 1.21
C THR A 18 19.84 10.80 -0.27
N LEU A 19 20.77 10.41 -1.16
CA LEU A 19 20.48 10.09 -2.57
C LEU A 19 20.60 8.58 -2.82
N GLN A 20 20.15 7.78 -1.84
CA GLN A 20 20.02 6.32 -1.96
C GLN A 20 18.61 5.91 -1.49
N GLY A 21 17.59 6.43 -2.16
CA GLY A 21 16.18 6.09 -1.91
C GLY A 21 15.27 6.11 -3.14
N ASP A 22 15.77 6.43 -4.34
CA ASP A 22 14.89 6.85 -5.44
C ASP A 22 14.38 5.71 -6.35
N GLU A 23 15.20 4.72 -6.71
CA GLU A 23 14.76 3.72 -7.71
C GLU A 23 13.84 2.63 -7.14
N VAL A 24 14.12 2.13 -5.93
CA VAL A 24 13.28 1.11 -5.27
C VAL A 24 11.91 1.67 -4.94
N ASP A 25 11.86 2.92 -4.46
CA ASP A 25 10.59 3.59 -4.17
C ASP A 25 9.82 3.94 -5.45
N GLN A 26 10.50 4.29 -6.55
CA GLN A 26 9.84 4.52 -7.84
C GLN A 26 9.28 3.23 -8.44
N ALA A 27 10.03 2.12 -8.40
CA ALA A 27 9.56 0.83 -8.88
C ALA A 27 8.34 0.33 -8.09
N PHE A 28 8.39 0.47 -6.76
CA PHE A 28 7.28 0.11 -5.89
C PHE A 28 6.04 1.00 -6.11
N ARG A 29 6.23 2.32 -6.30
CA ARG A 29 5.14 3.24 -6.66
C ARG A 29 4.50 2.89 -8.00
N ALA A 30 5.30 2.57 -9.02
CA ALA A 30 4.80 2.14 -10.32
C ALA A 30 4.02 0.81 -10.24
N GLU A 31 4.47 -0.12 -9.38
CA GLU A 31 3.76 -1.36 -9.11
C GLU A 31 2.41 -1.11 -8.41
N LEU A 32 2.35 -0.19 -7.43
CA LEU A 32 1.12 0.26 -6.80
C LEU A 32 0.12 0.82 -7.81
N ASP A 33 0.56 1.76 -8.65
CA ASP A 33 -0.30 2.38 -9.65
C ASP A 33 -0.83 1.34 -10.64
N LYS A 34 0.04 0.42 -11.09
CA LYS A 34 -0.36 -0.65 -12.00
C LYS A 34 -1.44 -1.54 -11.39
N HIS A 35 -1.21 -2.10 -10.19
CA HIS A 35 -2.19 -2.97 -9.54
C HIS A 35 -3.49 -2.23 -9.23
N HIS A 36 -3.39 -0.97 -8.81
CA HIS A 36 -4.55 -0.12 -8.57
C HIS A 36 -5.41 0.04 -9.83
N GLN A 37 -4.80 0.38 -10.98
CA GLN A 37 -5.51 0.51 -12.25
C GLN A 37 -6.14 -0.81 -12.70
N GLU A 38 -5.43 -1.93 -12.59
CA GLU A 38 -5.96 -3.26 -12.92
C GLU A 38 -7.18 -3.60 -12.03
N CYS A 39 -7.11 -3.31 -10.74
CA CYS A 39 -8.19 -3.60 -9.82
C CYS A 39 -9.38 -2.64 -9.94
N LEU A 40 -9.19 -1.38 -10.35
CA LEU A 40 -10.29 -0.51 -10.75
C LEU A 40 -11.06 -1.07 -11.96
N GLN A 41 -10.35 -1.64 -12.94
CA GLN A 41 -11.00 -2.23 -14.11
C GLN A 41 -11.86 -3.46 -13.77
N VAL A 42 -11.43 -4.27 -12.81
CA VAL A 42 -12.17 -5.46 -12.34
C VAL A 42 -13.35 -5.06 -11.44
N SER A 43 -13.08 -4.28 -10.40
CA SER A 43 -14.08 -3.92 -9.38
C SER A 43 -15.15 -2.95 -9.86
N LYS A 44 -14.85 -2.15 -10.90
CA LYS A 44 -15.68 -1.00 -11.33
C LYS A 44 -15.99 -0.04 -10.17
N LEU A 45 -15.06 0.07 -9.21
CA LEU A 45 -15.22 0.92 -8.05
C LEU A 45 -15.34 2.40 -8.46
N ASP A 46 -16.36 3.07 -7.94
CA ASP A 46 -16.49 4.51 -8.05
C ASP A 46 -15.30 5.20 -7.36
N PRO A 47 -14.53 6.04 -8.06
CA PRO A 47 -13.41 6.78 -7.47
C PRO A 47 -13.78 7.53 -6.18
N GLN A 48 -15.00 8.06 -6.06
CA GLN A 48 -15.43 8.76 -4.84
C GLN A 48 -15.54 7.83 -3.63
N VAL A 49 -15.92 6.57 -3.83
CA VAL A 49 -15.96 5.57 -2.76
C VAL A 49 -14.55 5.26 -2.28
N LEU A 50 -13.59 5.16 -3.21
CA LEU A 50 -12.19 4.95 -2.85
C LEU A 50 -11.61 6.12 -2.06
N GLU A 51 -11.85 7.36 -2.49
CA GLU A 51 -11.36 8.54 -1.77
C GLU A 51 -11.92 8.61 -0.35
N LYS A 52 -13.21 8.29 -0.16
CA LYS A 52 -13.81 8.15 1.18
C LYS A 52 -13.14 7.04 2.00
N ALA A 53 -12.89 5.89 1.38
CA ALA A 53 -12.27 4.76 2.06
C ALA A 53 -10.82 5.07 2.50
N LYS A 54 -10.05 5.85 1.71
CA LYS A 54 -8.72 6.38 2.11
C LYS A 54 -8.78 7.31 3.31
N LEU A 55 -9.91 7.98 3.54
CA LEU A 55 -10.19 8.83 4.70
C LEU A 55 -10.78 8.05 5.89
N GLY A 56 -10.88 6.72 5.80
CA GLY A 56 -11.42 5.86 6.85
C GLY A 56 -12.94 5.68 6.81
N GLU A 57 -13.63 6.30 5.87
CA GLU A 57 -15.06 6.10 5.60
C GLU A 57 -15.26 4.81 4.79
N ILE A 58 -14.97 3.67 5.40
CA ILE A 58 -15.02 2.35 4.76
C ILE A 58 -16.43 1.76 4.92
N ASP A 59 -17.16 1.70 3.80
CA ASP A 59 -18.47 1.03 3.70
C ASP A 59 -18.29 -0.47 3.45
N GLU A 60 -18.44 -1.27 4.51
CA GLU A 60 -18.35 -2.73 4.48
C GLU A 60 -19.45 -3.41 3.66
N ASN A 61 -20.50 -2.69 3.23
CA ASN A 61 -21.55 -3.26 2.40
C ASN A 61 -21.31 -3.01 0.90
N ASN A 62 -20.36 -2.14 0.54
CA ASN A 62 -20.06 -1.83 -0.84
C ASN A 62 -19.34 -3.00 -1.54
N THR A 63 -20.04 -3.68 -2.44
CA THR A 63 -19.52 -4.83 -3.18
C THR A 63 -18.32 -4.48 -4.07
N ALA A 64 -18.34 -3.32 -4.72
CA ALA A 64 -17.22 -2.88 -5.56
C ALA A 64 -15.97 -2.61 -4.72
N LEU A 65 -16.12 -2.04 -3.53
CA LEU A 65 -15.00 -1.81 -2.61
C LEU A 65 -14.41 -3.12 -2.09
N LYS A 66 -15.26 -4.09 -1.72
CA LYS A 66 -14.81 -5.45 -1.37
C LYS A 66 -14.01 -6.10 -2.50
N GLU A 67 -14.52 -6.00 -3.72
CA GLU A 67 -13.85 -6.56 -4.90
C GLU A 67 -12.51 -5.88 -5.16
N HIS A 68 -12.46 -4.56 -5.01
CA HIS A 68 -11.25 -3.78 -5.18
C HIS A 68 -10.17 -4.20 -4.16
N ILE A 69 -10.52 -4.22 -2.87
CA ILE A 69 -9.61 -4.63 -1.80
C ILE A 69 -9.13 -6.07 -2.02
N PHE A 70 -10.05 -6.98 -2.36
CA PHE A 70 -9.69 -8.36 -2.65
C PHE A 70 -8.71 -8.49 -3.82
N CYS A 71 -9.00 -7.85 -4.95
CA CYS A 71 -8.11 -7.84 -6.12
C CYS A 71 -6.73 -7.30 -5.77
N THR A 72 -6.66 -6.18 -5.03
CA THR A 72 -5.38 -5.59 -4.60
C THR A 72 -4.60 -6.58 -3.72
N CYS A 73 -5.26 -7.21 -2.75
CA CYS A 73 -4.64 -8.22 -1.89
C CYS A 73 -4.17 -9.46 -2.67
N GLU A 74 -4.90 -9.93 -3.68
CA GLU A 74 -4.45 -11.02 -4.57
C GLU A 74 -3.20 -10.62 -5.36
N LYS A 75 -3.16 -9.41 -5.92
CA LYS A 75 -2.01 -8.91 -6.70
C LYS A 75 -0.72 -8.84 -5.87
N TYR A 76 -0.84 -8.54 -4.58
CA TYR A 76 0.28 -8.56 -3.64
C TYR A 76 0.56 -9.92 -3.00
N GLY A 77 -0.18 -10.96 -3.38
CA GLY A 77 -0.02 -12.31 -2.83
C GLY A 77 -0.45 -12.44 -1.37
N MET A 78 -1.21 -11.47 -0.85
CA MET A 78 -1.82 -11.51 0.49
C MET A 78 -3.02 -12.47 0.53
N VAL A 79 -3.59 -12.78 -0.63
CA VAL A 79 -4.60 -13.82 -0.80
C VAL A 79 -4.10 -14.83 -1.83
N LYS A 80 -4.27 -16.11 -1.52
CA LYS A 80 -4.06 -17.21 -2.45
C LYS A 80 -5.06 -18.31 -2.17
N ASP A 81 -5.71 -18.86 -3.19
CA ASP A 81 -6.72 -19.93 -3.06
C ASP A 81 -7.82 -19.57 -2.04
N ASN A 82 -8.27 -18.30 -2.04
CA ASN A 82 -9.21 -17.72 -1.06
C ASN A 82 -8.75 -17.79 0.40
N LYS A 83 -7.45 -17.91 0.64
CA LYS A 83 -6.85 -17.92 1.98
C LYS A 83 -5.91 -16.74 2.16
N ILE A 84 -6.03 -16.12 3.33
CA ILE A 84 -5.14 -15.05 3.77
C ILE A 84 -3.74 -15.60 4.00
N GLN A 85 -2.77 -14.93 3.40
CA GLN A 85 -1.35 -15.19 3.54
C GLN A 85 -0.77 -14.19 4.55
N THR A 86 -0.95 -14.45 5.84
CA THR A 86 -0.56 -13.54 6.94
C THR A 86 0.89 -13.06 6.83
N GLU A 87 1.82 -13.95 6.46
CA GLU A 87 3.23 -13.61 6.26
C GLU A 87 3.46 -12.66 5.08
N ALA A 88 2.65 -12.73 4.02
CA ALA A 88 2.71 -11.77 2.91
C ALA A 88 2.21 -10.39 3.34
N ILE A 89 1.15 -10.33 4.15
CA ILE A 89 0.66 -9.07 4.74
C ILE A 89 1.73 -8.45 5.66
N ARG A 90 2.38 -9.27 6.49
CA ARG A 90 3.50 -8.84 7.35
C ARG A 90 4.65 -8.23 6.55
N LYS A 91 5.13 -8.95 5.52
CA LYS A 91 6.19 -8.47 4.64
C LYS A 91 5.81 -7.18 3.91
N PHE A 92 4.55 -7.04 3.50
CA PHE A 92 4.07 -5.81 2.91
C PHE A 92 4.09 -4.65 3.92
N ALA A 93 3.62 -4.88 5.15
CA ALA A 93 3.70 -3.89 6.22
C ALA A 93 5.17 -3.49 6.51
N GLU A 94 6.10 -4.44 6.54
CA GLU A 94 7.53 -4.17 6.71
C GLU A 94 8.11 -3.30 5.58
N LYS A 95 7.77 -3.60 4.32
CA LYS A 95 8.13 -2.76 3.16
C LYS A 95 7.60 -1.33 3.27
N GLN A 96 6.49 -1.14 3.97
CA GLN A 96 5.91 0.18 4.26
C GLN A 96 6.45 0.84 5.53
N ASN A 97 7.48 0.25 6.17
CA ASN A 97 7.99 0.67 7.48
C ASN A 97 6.93 0.62 8.60
N ARG A 98 5.95 -0.30 8.48
CA ARG A 98 4.82 -0.52 9.40
C ARG A 98 4.82 -1.89 10.07
N GLY A 99 5.88 -2.69 9.89
CA GLY A 99 5.98 -4.03 10.48
C GLY A 99 5.83 -4.05 12.00
N HIS A 100 6.25 -2.98 12.69
CA HIS A 100 6.13 -2.86 14.14
C HIS A 100 4.68 -2.74 14.65
N PHE A 101 3.76 -2.20 13.83
CA PHE A 101 2.33 -2.16 14.14
C PHE A 101 1.60 -3.42 13.69
N PHE A 102 2.22 -4.25 12.85
CA PHE A 102 1.55 -5.39 12.24
C PHE A 102 0.95 -6.31 13.30
N ASN A 103 1.75 -6.80 14.26
CA ASN A 103 1.24 -7.72 15.27
C ASN A 103 0.14 -7.07 16.12
N GLU A 104 0.33 -5.82 16.56
CA GLU A 104 -0.65 -5.12 17.40
C GLU A 104 -1.99 -4.92 16.69
N VAL A 105 -1.96 -4.49 15.42
CA VAL A 105 -3.17 -4.25 14.63
C VAL A 105 -3.79 -5.57 14.19
N PHE A 106 -2.98 -6.53 13.73
CA PHE A 106 -3.45 -7.82 13.26
C PHE A 106 -4.10 -8.61 14.40
N GLU A 107 -3.51 -8.66 15.60
CA GLU A 107 -4.14 -9.34 16.76
C GLU A 107 -5.49 -8.71 17.15
N LYS A 108 -5.63 -7.38 17.07
CA LYS A 108 -6.89 -6.69 17.38
C LYS A 108 -7.96 -6.86 16.29
N CYS A 109 -7.54 -6.94 15.03
CA CYS A 109 -8.43 -6.85 13.89
C CYS A 109 -8.68 -8.17 13.16
N ASN A 110 -7.93 -9.22 13.48
CA ASN A 110 -8.11 -10.53 12.89
C ASN A 110 -9.40 -11.17 13.44
N SER A 111 -10.49 -11.06 12.69
CA SER A 111 -11.75 -11.74 12.98
C SER A 111 -11.71 -13.21 12.52
N VAL A 112 -12.46 -14.07 13.21
CA VAL A 112 -12.56 -15.49 12.86
C VAL A 112 -13.80 -15.73 12.01
N ASN A 113 -13.65 -16.49 10.92
CA ASN A 113 -14.73 -17.11 10.10
C ASN A 113 -15.64 -16.16 9.30
N ASP A 114 -15.05 -15.29 8.48
CA ASP A 114 -15.78 -14.62 7.39
C ASP A 114 -15.31 -15.12 6.02
N ASP A 115 -16.16 -14.97 5.00
CA ASP A 115 -15.72 -14.99 3.60
C ASP A 115 -14.50 -14.08 3.42
N VAL A 116 -13.53 -14.47 2.58
CA VAL A 116 -12.25 -13.77 2.47
C VAL A 116 -12.41 -12.29 2.08
N LYS A 117 -13.40 -11.95 1.23
CA LYS A 117 -13.64 -10.55 0.83
C LYS A 117 -14.27 -9.75 1.97
N VAL A 118 -15.18 -10.38 2.72
CA VAL A 118 -15.78 -9.80 3.93
C VAL A 118 -14.74 -9.60 5.03
N TYR A 119 -13.85 -10.57 5.22
CA TYR A 119 -12.75 -10.47 6.15
C TYR A 119 -11.82 -9.31 5.80
N LEU A 120 -11.41 -9.18 4.53
CA LEU A 120 -10.46 -8.15 4.12
C LEU A 120 -10.99 -6.72 4.33
N ILE A 121 -12.27 -6.46 4.00
CA ILE A 121 -12.83 -5.12 4.20
C ILE A 121 -13.00 -4.78 5.70
N LYS A 122 -13.37 -5.76 6.52
CA LYS A 122 -13.41 -5.63 8.00
C LYS A 122 -12.03 -5.36 8.56
N LEU A 123 -11.04 -6.12 8.11
CA LEU A 123 -9.63 -5.96 8.49
C LEU A 123 -9.14 -4.57 8.11
N ALA A 124 -9.40 -4.09 6.88
CA ALA A 124 -9.00 -2.76 6.43
C ALA A 124 -9.62 -1.65 7.30
N LYS A 125 -10.91 -1.77 7.62
CA LYS A 125 -11.62 -0.83 8.49
C LYS A 125 -11.07 -0.80 9.91
N CYS A 126 -10.90 -1.97 10.52
CA CYS A 126 -10.33 -2.07 11.87
C CYS A 126 -8.87 -1.59 11.90
N ALA A 127 -8.08 -1.95 10.89
CA ALA A 127 -6.70 -1.49 10.77
C ALA A 127 -6.62 0.02 10.67
N TYR A 128 -7.52 0.69 9.94
CA TYR A 128 -7.56 2.15 9.88
C TYR A 128 -7.82 2.78 11.26
N GLN A 129 -8.68 2.17 12.08
CA GLN A 129 -9.01 2.66 13.42
C GLN A 129 -7.85 2.54 14.41
N HIS A 130 -6.94 1.60 14.20
CA HIS A 130 -5.84 1.30 15.11
C HIS A 130 -4.45 1.69 14.57
N ALA A 131 -4.33 1.97 13.27
CA ALA A 131 -3.09 2.41 12.68
C ALA A 131 -2.79 3.88 13.01
N PRO A 132 -1.50 4.29 12.95
CA PRO A 132 -1.13 5.69 13.09
C PRO A 132 -1.86 6.58 12.08
N LYS A 133 -2.16 7.81 12.47
CA LYS A 133 -2.75 8.83 11.58
C LYS A 133 -1.88 8.98 10.31
N GLY A 134 -2.53 9.00 9.14
CA GLY A 134 -1.85 9.07 7.84
C GLY A 134 -1.58 7.70 7.18
N THR A 135 -2.02 6.60 7.79
CA THR A 135 -1.93 5.26 7.22
C THR A 135 -2.97 5.09 6.10
N ILE A 136 -2.51 5.09 4.85
CA ILE A 136 -3.29 4.62 3.69
C ILE A 136 -3.24 3.09 3.66
N ILE A 137 -4.41 2.44 3.57
CA ILE A 137 -4.57 0.97 3.63
C ILE A 137 -5.08 0.40 2.29
N ILE A 138 -5.40 1.27 1.32
CA ILE A 138 -6.08 0.93 0.05
C ILE A 138 -5.39 1.62 -1.12
#